data_AF-A0A7W0ETN1-F1
#
_entry.id   AF-A0A7W0ETN1-F1
#
_cell.length_a   1.000
_cell.length_b   1.000
_cell.length_c   1.000
_cell.angle_alpha   90.00
_cell.angle_beta   90.00
_cell.angle_gamma   90.00
#
_symmetry.space_group_name_H-M   'P 1'
#
loop_
_entity.id
_entity.type
_entity.pdbx_description
1 polymer ?
#
loop_
_entity_poly.entity_id
_entity_poly.type
_entity_poly.pdbx_seq_one_letter_code
_entity_poly.pdbx_strand_id
1 'polypeptide(L)' 'MGLILCAGKTSEQIELLQLDKSGIKVAEYMTELPKRELLQQKLHKAVEMARKRLEAKPA' A
#
# COMPACT_ATOMS: atom_id res chain seq x y z
N MET A 1 6.14 -8.22 7.78
CA MET A 1 5.79 -6.95 7.12
C MET A 1 5.09 -6.09 8.14
N GLY A 2 5.56 -4.87 8.37
CA GLY A 2 4.93 -3.90 9.28
C GLY A 2 4.08 -2.90 8.50
N LEU A 3 3.04 -2.36 9.13
CA LEU A 3 2.25 -1.23 8.61
C LEU A 3 2.33 -0.08 9.61
N ILE A 4 2.70 1.11 9.16
CA ILE A 4 2.67 2.34 9.95
C ILE A 4 1.63 3.27 9.33
N LEU A 5 0.76 3.84 10.17
CA LEU A 5 -0.25 4.83 9.75
C LEU A 5 0.22 6.23 10.17
N CYS A 6 0.54 7.09 9.20
CA CYS A 6 1.02 8.45 9.44
C CYS A 6 -0.08 9.49 9.15
N ALA A 7 -0.23 10.48 10.02
CA ALA A 7 -1.20 11.59 9.89
C ALA A 7 -0.87 12.57 8.75
N GLY A 8 0.34 12.53 8.21
CA GLY A 8 0.74 13.24 7.00
C GLY A 8 2.05 12.66 6.47
N LYS A 9 2.16 12.45 5.16
CA LYS A 9 3.33 11.89 4.51
C LYS A 9 4.22 12.98 3.93
N THR A 10 5.40 13.12 4.51
CA THR A 10 6.57 13.70 3.83
C THR A 10 7.36 12.53 3.24
N SER A 11 7.21 12.28 1.94
CA SER A 11 7.89 11.18 1.23
C SER A 11 9.41 11.17 1.45
N GLU A 12 10.01 12.35 1.65
CA GLU A 12 11.43 12.51 2.00
C GLU A 12 11.82 11.78 3.29
N GLN A 13 10.98 11.80 4.33
CA GLN A 13 11.29 11.14 5.60
C GLN A 13 11.21 9.61 5.49
N ILE A 14 10.33 9.09 4.64
CA ILE A 14 10.22 7.64 4.38
C ILE A 14 11.45 7.13 3.64
N GLU A 15 11.92 7.90 2.64
CA GLU A 15 13.13 7.59 1.88
C GLU A 15 14.38 7.66 2.75
N LEU A 16 14.52 8.71 3.57
CA LEU A 16 15.66 8.88 4.48
C LEU A 16 15.78 7.71 5.48
N LEU A 17 14.64 7.27 6.04
CA LEU A 17 14.59 6.17 7.02
C LEU A 17 14.59 4.76 6.37
N GLN A 18 14.59 4.69 5.03
CA GLN A 18 14.56 3.44 4.27
C GLN A 18 13.46 2.45 4.72
N LEU A 19 12.32 2.95 5.21
CA LEU A 19 11.27 2.11 5.81
C LEU A 19 10.73 1.07 4.82
N ASP A 20 10.62 1.42 3.54
CA ASP A 20 10.24 0.50 2.47
C ASP A 20 11.20 -0.69 2.32
N LYS A 21 12.50 -0.49 2.55
CA LYS A 21 13.53 -1.54 2.50
C LYS A 21 13.52 -2.42 3.75
N SER A 22 13.06 -1.89 4.88
CA SER A 22 12.88 -2.61 6.14
C SER A 22 11.61 -3.48 6.18
N GLY A 23 10.89 -3.59 5.06
CA GLY A 23 9.64 -4.36 4.99
C GLY A 23 8.48 -3.70 5.75
N ILE A 24 8.57 -2.38 6.00
CA ILE A 24 7.54 -1.57 6.64
C ILE A 24 6.86 -0.73 5.55
N LYS A 25 5.55 -0.84 5.45
CA LYS A 25 4.74 0.00 4.57
C LYS A 25 4.13 1.15 5.37
N VAL A 26 4.34 2.37 4.88
CA VAL A 26 3.72 3.56 5.47
C VAL A 26 2.47 3.91 4.68
N ALA A 27 1.33 3.94 5.38
CA ALA A 27 0.03 4.37 4.87
C ALA A 27 -0.38 5.68 5.53
N GLU A 28 -1.26 6.43 4.87
CA GLU A 28 -1.82 7.65 5.42
C GLU A 28 -3.26 7.45 5.88
N TYR A 29 -3.70 8.31 6.79
CA TYR A 29 -5.12 8.38 7.15
C TYR A 29 -5.92 8.81 5.93
N MET A 30 -6.85 7.95 5.52
CA MET A 30 -7.85 8.30 4.54
C MET A 30 -8.98 9.03 5.26
N THR A 31 -9.00 10.36 5.13
CA THR A 31 -10.01 11.22 5.76
C THR A 31 -11.38 11.08 5.11
N GLU A 32 -11.43 10.65 3.85
CA GLU A 32 -12.67 10.46 3.10
C GLU A 32 -12.63 9.18 2.25
N LEU A 33 -13.74 8.45 2.26
CA LEU A 33 -13.88 7.24 1.43
C LEU A 33 -14.17 7.64 -0.02
N PRO A 34 -13.43 7.11 -1.01
CA PRO A 34 -13.78 7.31 -2.42
C PRO A 34 -15.17 6.70 -2.73
N LYS A 35 -15.79 7.18 -3.81
CA LYS A 35 -17.07 6.64 -4.31
C LYS A 35 -17.01 5.11 -4.39
N ARG A 36 -18.11 4.45 -4.01
CA ARG A 36 -18.21 2.98 -3.91
C ARG A 36 -17.71 2.25 -5.15
N GLU A 37 -18.07 2.72 -6.34
CA GLU A 37 -17.66 2.12 -7.61
C GLU A 37 -16.14 2.17 -7.80
N LEU A 38 -15.52 3.32 -7.50
CA LEU A 38 -14.07 3.48 -7.60
C LEU A 38 -13.33 2.62 -6.56
N LEU A 39 -13.86 2.55 -5.34
CA LEU A 39 -13.30 1.68 -4.30
C LEU A 39 -13.34 0.20 -4.73
N GLN A 40 -14.48 -0.25 -5.24
CA GLN A 40 -14.65 -1.61 -5.72
C GLN A 40 -13.66 -1.95 -6.85
N GLN A 41 -13.49 -1.04 -7.80
CA GLN A 41 -12.51 -1.20 -8.89
C GLN A 41 -11.07 -1.27 -8.35
N LYS A 42 -10.69 -0.39 -7.42
CA LYS A 42 -9.36 -0.39 -6.80
C LYS A 42 -9.07 -1.70 -6.06
N LEU A 43 -10.05 -2.19 -5.29
CA LEU A 43 -9.92 -3.45 -4.56
C LEU A 43 -9.79 -4.64 -5.50
N HIS A 44 -10.62 -4.73 -6.54
CA HIS A 44 -10.49 -5.77 -7.56
C HIS A 44 -9.10 -5.78 -8.18
N LYS A 45 -8.62 -4.61 -8.62
CA LYS A 45 -7.28 -4.47 -9.20
C LYS A 45 -6.18 -4.90 -8.23
N ALA A 46 -6.30 -4.56 -6.94
CA ALA A 46 -5.33 -4.95 -5.93
C ALA A 46 -5.27 -6.48 -5.74
N VAL A 47 -6.43 -7.16 -5.75
CA VAL A 47 -6.50 -8.63 -5.68
C VAL A 47 -5.85 -9.26 -6.91
N GLU A 48 -6.17 -8.79 -8.11
CA GLU A 48 -5.58 -9.30 -9.36
C GLU A 48 -4.06 -9.17 -9.38
N MET A 49 -3.54 -8.02 -8.94
CA MET A 49 -2.09 -7.82 -8.81
C MET A 49 -1.46 -8.76 -7.79
N ALA A 50 -2.13 -9.00 -6.66
CA ALA A 50 -1.64 -9.91 -5.64
C ALA A 50 -1.59 -11.36 -6.15
N ARG A 51 -2.62 -11.81 -6.87
CA ARG A 51 -2.66 -13.14 -7.51
C ARG A 51 -1.50 -13.32 -8.49
N LYS A 52 -1.34 -12.39 -9.43
CA LYS A 52 -0.23 -12.41 -10.40
C LYS A 52 1.14 -12.48 -9.74
N ARG A 53 1.35 -11.76 -8.64
CA ARG A 53 2.61 -11.80 -7.88
C ARG A 53 2.87 -13.16 -7.23
N LEU A 54 1.82 -13.83 -6.74
CA LEU A 54 1.93 -15.17 -6.17
C LEU A 54 2.24 -16.21 -7.24
N GLU A 55 1.61 -16.11 -8.41
CA GLU A 55 1.87 -16.99 -9.56
C GLU A 55 3.27 -16.79 -10.14
N ALA A 56 3.78 -15.55 -10.16
CA ALA A 56 5.11 -15.23 -10.69
C ALA A 56 6.27 -15.55 -9.72
N LYS A 57 5.98 -15.96 -8.47
CA LYS A 57 7.01 -16.33 -7.51
C LYS A 57 7.24 -17.84 -7.60
N PRO A 58 8.41 -18.33 -8.09
CA PRO A 58 8.70 -19.75 -8.04
C PRO A 58 8.76 -20.22 -6.58
N ALA A 59 8.31 -21.46 -6.36
CA ALA A 59 8.23 -22.10 -5.05
C ALA A 59 9.60 -22.20 -4.37
#